data_AF-A0A2E2RI93-F1
#
_entry.id   AF-A0A2E2RI93-F1
#
_cell.length_a   1.000
_cell.length_b   1.000
_cell.length_c   1.000
_cell.angle_alpha   90.00
_cell.angle_beta   90.00
_cell.angle_gamma   90.00
#
_symmetry.space_group_name_H-M   'P 1'
#
loop_
_entity.id
_entity.type
_entity.pdbx_description
1 polymer ?
#
loop_
_entity_poly.entity_id
_entity_poly.type
_entity_poly.pdbx_seq_one_letter_code
_entity_poly.pdbx_strand_id
1 'polypeptide(L)' 'MGQHGTEEFTCEHCGGINIVEYSDYPEPDAGIVTCARCGSILLEWEGTRDYGAAMLKPDFEDNS' A
#
# COMPACT_ATOMS: atom_id res chain seq x y z
N MET A 1 2.87 5.20 -21.30
CA MET A 1 2.43 4.00 -20.58
C MET A 1 2.95 4.15 -19.17
N GLY A 2 2.07 4.24 -18.17
CA GLY A 2 2.47 4.45 -16.78
C GLY A 2 3.22 3.27 -16.20
N GLN A 3 4.04 3.52 -15.17
CA GLN A 3 4.65 2.44 -14.40
C GLN A 3 3.59 1.83 -13.47
N HIS A 4 3.70 0.53 -13.23
CA HIS A 4 2.92 -0.18 -12.23
C HIS A 4 3.88 -1.00 -11.37
N GLY A 5 3.53 -1.22 -10.11
CA GLY A 5 4.36 -1.98 -9.20
C GLY A 5 3.69 -2.18 -7.85
N THR A 6 4.46 -2.69 -6.91
CA THR A 6 4.06 -2.84 -5.51
C THR A 6 5.05 -2.15 -4.59
N GLU A 7 4.56 -1.68 -3.45
CA GLU A 7 5.36 -1.05 -2.40
C GLU A 7 4.95 -1.62 -1.02
N GLU A 8 5.91 -1.76 -0.12
CA GLU A 8 5.68 -2.29 1.24
C GLU A 8 5.57 -1.14 2.24
N PHE A 9 4.52 -1.17 3.05
CA PHE A 9 4.26 -0.21 4.12
C PHE A 9 4.11 -0.94 5.46
N THR A 10 4.95 -0.58 6.42
CA THR A 10 4.81 -1.04 7.80
C THR A 10 3.85 -0.12 8.54
N CYS A 11 2.76 -0.67 9.08
CA CYS A 11 1.80 0.11 9.87
C CYS A 11 2.40 0.49 11.23
N GLU A 12 2.53 1.78 11.51
CA GLU A 12 3.05 2.26 12.81
C GLU A 12 2.12 1.92 13.99
N HIS A 13 0.83 1.68 13.73
CA HIS A 13 -0.15 1.37 14.78
C HIS A 13 -0.15 -0.09 15.22
N CYS A 14 0.02 -1.04 14.29
CA CYS A 14 -0.09 -2.48 14.58
C CYS A 14 1.13 -3.31 14.20
N GLY A 15 2.15 -2.69 13.60
CA GLY A 15 3.37 -3.34 13.12
C GLY A 15 3.17 -4.25 11.90
N GLY A 16 1.96 -4.37 11.36
CA GLY A 16 1.69 -5.21 10.20
C GLY A 16 2.32 -4.66 8.93
N ILE A 17 2.97 -5.53 8.15
CA ILE A 17 3.52 -5.21 6.83
C ILE A 17 2.42 -5.36 5.79
N ASN A 18 2.18 -4.31 5.01
CA ASN A 18 1.16 -4.25 3.98
C ASN A 18 1.85 -4.09 2.63
N ILE A 19 1.39 -4.84 1.62
CA ILE A 19 1.77 -4.67 0.23
C ILE A 19 0.66 -3.88 -0.45
N VAL A 20 1.04 -2.81 -1.16
CA VAL A 20 0.11 -1.92 -1.86
C VAL A 20 0.53 -1.86 -3.32
N GLU A 21 -0.39 -2.16 -4.23
CA GLU A 21 -0.17 -1.97 -5.66
C GLU A 21 -0.29 -0.49 -6.02
N TYR A 22 0.49 -0.03 -6.99
CA TYR A 22 0.37 1.32 -7.55
C TYR A 22 0.35 1.30 -9.07
N SER A 23 -0.25 2.33 -9.65
CA SER A 23 -0.21 2.62 -11.09
C SER A 23 -0.06 4.12 -11.31
N ASP A 24 0.83 4.51 -12.22
CA ASP A 24 1.03 5.90 -12.59
C ASP A 24 0.08 6.29 -13.75
N TYR A 25 -0.65 7.38 -13.59
CA TYR A 25 -1.58 7.96 -14.56
C TYR A 25 -1.14 9.37 -15.00
N PRO A 26 -1.54 9.84 -16.20
CA PRO A 26 -1.17 11.19 -16.65
C PRO A 26 -1.92 12.31 -15.92
N GLU A 27 -3.10 12.01 -15.38
CA GLU A 27 -3.92 12.95 -14.61
C GLU A 27 -3.69 12.72 -13.12
N PRO A 28 -3.50 13.79 -12.32
CA PRO A 28 -3.33 13.65 -10.89
C PRO A 28 -4.66 13.36 -10.19
N ASP A 29 -4.60 12.54 -9.15
CA ASP A 29 -5.70 12.26 -8.24
C ASP A 29 -5.19 12.31 -6.79
N ALA A 30 -6.06 12.06 -5.81
CA ALA A 30 -5.71 11.96 -4.41
C ALA A 30 -6.49 10.85 -3.72
N GLY A 31 -5.86 10.23 -2.71
CA GLY A 31 -6.49 9.13 -2.00
C GLY A 31 -5.77 8.76 -0.71
N ILE A 32 -6.37 7.80 -0.01
CA ILE A 32 -5.83 7.24 1.21
C ILE A 32 -5.74 5.72 1.09
N VAL A 33 -4.69 5.15 1.66
CA VAL A 33 -4.56 3.70 1.85
C VAL A 33 -4.63 3.42 3.34
N THR A 34 -5.55 2.55 3.72
CA THR A 34 -5.71 2.09 5.11
C THR A 34 -5.06 0.72 5.31
N CYS A 35 -4.50 0.49 6.49
CA CYS A 35 -3.93 -0.78 6.88
C CYS A 35 -4.97 -1.89 6.82
N ALA A 36 -4.66 -2.97 6.10
CA ALA A 36 -5.54 -4.12 5.96
C ALA A 36 -5.78 -4.88 7.28
N ARG A 37 -4.92 -4.69 8.28
CA ARG A 37 -5.06 -5.32 9.61
C ARG A 37 -5.89 -4.48 10.59
N CYS A 38 -5.65 -3.18 10.68
CA CYS A 38 -6.20 -2.34 11.75
C CYS A 38 -7.00 -1.12 11.28
N GLY A 39 -7.07 -0.87 9.97
CA GLY A 39 -7.80 0.26 9.39
C GLY A 39 -7.15 1.64 9.56
N SER A 40 -6.03 1.73 10.27
CA SER A 40 -5.29 3.01 10.40
C SER A 40 -4.69 3.45 9.06
N ILE A 41 -4.52 4.74 8.86
CA ILE A 41 -3.96 5.30 7.62
C ILE A 41 -2.48 4.87 7.50
N LEU A 42 -2.10 4.37 6.32
CA LEU A 42 -0.71 4.04 5.95
C LEU A 42 -0.09 5.14 5.10
N LEU A 43 -0.86 5.67 4.16
CA LEU A 43 -0.42 6.62 3.16
C LEU A 43 -1.60 7.51 2.78
N GLU A 44 -1.34 8.81 2.68
CA GLU A 44 -2.16 9.76 1.95
C GLU A 44 -1.34 10.23 0.75
N TRP A 45 -1.94 10.31 -0.43
CA TRP A 45 -1.25 10.70 -1.65
C TRP A 45 -2.06 11.74 -2.42
N GLU A 46 -1.34 12.60 -3.12
CA GLU A 46 -1.85 13.55 -4.11
C GLU A 46 -0.82 13.61 -5.25
N GLY A 47 -1.23 13.27 -6.46
CA GLY A 47 -0.35 13.27 -7.62
C GLY A 47 -0.73 12.23 -8.67
N THR A 48 0.22 11.91 -9.54
CA THR A 48 0.00 11.02 -10.70
C THR A 48 0.09 9.53 -10.36
N ARG A 49 0.32 9.16 -9.10
CA ARG A 49 0.46 7.76 -8.69
C ARG A 49 -0.72 7.38 -7.81
N ASP A 50 -1.52 6.46 -8.32
CA ASP A 50 -2.66 5.95 -7.61
C ASP A 50 -2.26 4.67 -6.88
N TYR A 51 -2.62 4.61 -5.60
CA TYR A 51 -2.38 3.46 -4.77
C TYR A 51 -3.68 2.67 -4.57
N GLY A 52 -3.61 1.36 -4.79
CA GLY A 52 -4.71 0.43 -4.60
C GLY A 52 -4.96 0.07 -3.13
N ALA A 53 -5.78 -0.96 -2.92
CA ALA A 53 -6.05 -1.49 -1.60
C ALA A 53 -4.80 -2.17 -1.01
N ALA A 54 -4.55 -1.97 0.29
CA ALA A 54 -3.52 -2.69 1.01
C ALA A 54 -3.91 -4.17 1.20
N MET A 55 -2.92 -5.05 1.08
CA MET A 55 -3.01 -6.46 1.47
C MET A 55 -1.95 -6.77 2.52
N LEU A 56 -2.26 -7.62 3.49
CA LEU A 56 -1.23 -8.04 4.46
C LEU A 56 -0.22 -8.94 3.76
N LYS A 57 1.07 -8.64 3.97
CA LYS A 57 2.13 -9.57 3.60
C LYS A 57 1.97 -10.82 4.48
N PRO A 58 1.83 -12.02 3.89
CA PRO A 58 1.78 -13.24 4.67
C PRO A 58 3.09 -13.40 5.44
N ASP A 59 2.99 -13.77 6.71
CA ASP A 59 4.14 -14.15 7.51
C ASP A 59 4.70 -15.46 6.92
N PHE A 60 5.74 -15.36 6.09
CA PHE A 60 6.54 -16.53 5.73
C PHE A 60 7.43 -16.88 6.92
N GLU A 61 6.83 -17.43 7.98
CA GLU A 61 7.58 -18.26 8.92
C GLU A 61 7.86 -19.58 8.21
N ASP A 62 8.96 -19.62 7.44
CA ASP A 62 9.57 -20.87 6.98
C ASP A 62 10.10 -21.61 8.23
N ASN A 63 9.22 -22.39 8.87
CA ASN A 63 9.63 -23.42 9.81
C ASN A 63 10.06 -24.65 9.00
N SER A 64 11.28 -24.60 8.46
CA SER A 64 12.01 -25.80 7.99
C SER A 64 12.99 -26.28 9.06
#